data_AF-A0A843I4J8-F1
#
_entry.id   AF-A0A843I4J8-F1
#
_cell.length_a   1.000
_cell.length_b   1.000
_cell.length_c   1.000
_cell.angle_alpha   90.00
_cell.angle_beta   90.00
_cell.angle_gamma   90.00
#
_symmetry.space_group_name_H-M   'P 1'
#
loop_
_entity.id
_entity.type
_entity.pdbx_description
1 polymer ?
#
loop_
_entity_poly.entity_id
_entity_poly.type
_entity_poly.pdbx_seq_one_letter_code
_entity_poly.pdbx_strand_id
1 'polypeptide(L)' 'MPMISLHLPRKMLEQIDELVRRGIYPNRSEVIRAAVRDLLYKEAVVAAQMKVEEEENDISLLRGR' A
#
# COMPACT_ATOMS: atom_id res chain seq x y z
N MET A 1 9.99 7.90 15.23
CA MET A 1 9.13 8.11 14.05
C MET A 1 8.66 9.55 14.02
N PRO A 2 8.61 10.21 12.85
CA PRO A 2 8.03 11.55 12.73
C PRO A 2 6.53 11.54 13.07
N MET A 3 6.02 12.65 13.61
CA MET A 3 4.59 12.84 13.90
C MET A 3 3.89 13.41 12.67
N ILE A 4 2.80 12.78 12.25
CA ILE A 4 1.98 13.21 11.11
C ILE A 4 0.55 13.45 11.62
N SER A 5 -0.02 14.62 11.32
CA SER A 5 -1.42 14.92 11.57
C SER A 5 -2.22 14.75 10.27
N LEU A 6 -3.39 14.12 10.36
CA LEU A 6 -4.22 13.78 9.22
C LEU A 6 -5.70 13.96 9.58
N HIS A 7 -6.51 14.40 8.62
CA HIS A 7 -7.95 14.57 8.78
C HIS A 7 -8.66 13.39 8.15
N LEU A 8 -9.42 12.63 8.95
CA LEU A 8 -10.20 11.48 8.48
C LEU A 8 -11.70 11.72 8.68
N PRO A 9 -12.54 11.22 7.76
CA PRO A 9 -13.97 11.12 7.99
C PRO A 9 -14.27 10.27 9.23
N ARG A 10 -15.26 10.70 10.01
CA ARG A 10 -15.62 10.07 11.29
C ARG A 10 -15.87 8.56 11.17
N LYS A 11 -16.53 8.13 10.08
CA LYS A 11 -16.82 6.72 9.82
C LYS A 11 -15.55 5.86 9.70
N MET A 12 -14.49 6.38 9.07
CA MET A 12 -13.21 5.65 8.99
C MET A 12 -12.54 5.53 10.36
N LEU A 13 -12.59 6.60 11.16
CA LEU A 13 -12.03 6.57 12.51
C LEU A 13 -12.75 5.52 13.38
N GLU A 14 -14.09 5.46 13.30
CA GLU A 14 -14.89 4.46 14.01
C GLU A 14 -14.53 3.02 13.59
N GLN A 15 -14.26 2.78 12.31
CA GLN A 15 -13.81 1.48 11.81
C GLN A 15 -12.41 1.13 12.33
N ILE A 16 -11.48 2.10 12.33
CA ILE A 16 -10.13 1.90 12.88
C ILE A 16 -10.21 1.58 14.38
N ASP A 17 -11.06 2.30 15.12
CA ASP A 17 -11.29 2.06 16.54
C ASP A 17 -11.80 0.67 16.82
N GLU A 18 -12.72 0.18 15.98
CA GLU A 18 -13.23 -1.18 16.12
C GLU A 18 -12.15 -2.24 15.94
N LEU A 19 -11.23 -2.05 14.99
CA LEU A 19 -10.09 -2.96 14.78
C LEU A 19 -9.16 -3.00 16.00
N VAL A 20 -8.95 -1.85 16.65
CA VAL A 20 -8.15 -1.76 17.88
C VAL A 20 -8.91 -2.37 19.06
N ARG A 21 -10.21 -2.09 19.21
CA ARG A 21 -11.05 -2.66 20.28
C ARG A 21 -11.10 -4.18 20.23
N ARG A 22 -11.10 -4.76 19.03
CA ARG A 22 -11.04 -6.22 18.82
C ARG A 22 -9.67 -6.83 19.12
N GLY A 23 -8.65 -6.01 19.41
CA GLY A 23 -7.29 -6.47 19.67
C GLY A 23 -6.53 -6.93 18.43
N ILE A 24 -7.04 -6.64 17.22
CA ILE A 24 -6.36 -7.00 15.95
C ILE A 24 -5.09 -6.16 15.79
N TYR A 25 -5.16 -4.89 16.20
CA TYR A 25 -4.02 -3.98 16.19
C TYR A 25 -3.84 -3.34 17.56
N PRO A 26 -2.59 -3.07 17.98
CA PRO A 26 -2.30 -2.54 19.30
C PRO A 26 -2.73 -1.07 19.45
N ASN A 27 -2.78 -0.31 18.37
CA ASN A 27 -3.18 1.10 18.36
C ASN A 27 -3.60 1.56 16.96
N ARG A 28 -4.26 2.72 16.89
CA ARG A 28 -4.72 3.35 15.64
C ARG A 28 -3.57 3.59 14.66
N SER A 29 -2.41 4.01 15.18
CA SER A 29 -1.25 4.33 14.36
C SER A 29 -0.68 3.09 13.65
N GLU A 30 -0.76 1.91 14.27
CA GLU A 30 -0.39 0.65 13.59
C GLU A 30 -1.38 0.28 12.49
N VAL A 31 -2.68 0.46 12.70
CA VAL A 31 -3.68 0.24 11.64
C VAL A 31 -3.36 1.11 10.42
N ILE A 32 -3.09 2.40 10.66
CA ILE A 32 -2.77 3.36 9.58
C ILE A 32 -1.45 2.97 8.90
N ARG A 33 -0.42 2.58 9.65
CA ARG A 33 0.85 2.15 9.07
C ARG A 33 0.73 0.88 8.24
N ALA A 34 -0.04 -0.10 8.70
CA ALA A 34 -0.29 -1.33 7.95
C ALA A 34 -1.01 -1.01 6.63
N ALA A 35 -2.09 -0.22 6.68
CA ALA A 35 -2.82 0.19 5.48
C ALA A 35 -1.94 0.96 4.47
N VAL A 36 -1.09 1.87 4.96
CA VAL A 36 -0.14 2.60 4.09
C VAL A 36 0.91 1.65 3.51
N ARG A 37 1.44 0.71 4.28
CA ARG A 37 2.41 -0.29 3.80
C ARG A 37 1.80 -1.17 2.71
N ASP A 38 0.59 -1.65 2.92
CA ASP A 38 -0.12 -2.51 1.97
C ASP A 38 -0.40 -1.76 0.68
N LEU A 39 -0.80 -0.48 0.78
CA LEU A 39 -0.98 0.39 -0.38
C LEU A 39 0.35 0.60 -1.13
N LEU A 40 1.43 0.96 -0.43
CA LEU A 40 2.73 1.17 -1.04
C LEU A 40 3.26 -0.10 -1.70
N TYR A 41 3.08 -1.26 -1.09
CA TYR A 41 3.48 -2.54 -1.68
C TYR A 41 2.67 -2.85 -2.93
N LYS A 42 1.34 -2.66 -2.88
CA LYS A 42 0.46 -2.87 -4.05
C LYS A 42 0.88 -1.99 -5.22
N GLU A 43 1.08 -0.69 -5.00
CA GLU A 43 1.48 0.24 -6.06
C GLU A 43 2.93 0.03 -6.51
N ALA A 44 3.84 -0.35 -5.60
CA ALA A 44 5.22 -0.67 -5.97
C ALA A 44 5.32 -1.95 -6.80
N VAL A 45 4.51 -2.96 -6.51
CA VAL A 45 4.42 -4.18 -7.34
C VAL A 45 3.86 -3.85 -8.71
N VAL A 46 2.87 -2.96 -8.82
CA VAL A 46 2.38 -2.48 -10.13
C VAL A 46 3.50 -1.77 -10.90
N ALA A 47 4.28 -0.91 -10.24
CA ALA A 47 5.43 -0.25 -10.86
C ALA A 47 6.55 -1.22 -11.26
N ALA A 48 6.75 -2.31 -10.52
CA ALA A 48 7.72 -3.35 -10.85
C ALA A 48 7.23 -4.25 -12.00
N GLN A 49 5.93 -4.57 -12.05
CA GLN A 49 5.33 -5.36 -13.13
C GLN A 49 5.36 -4.59 -14.47
N MET A 50 5.11 -3.28 -14.46
CA MET A 50 5.27 -2.45 -15.66
C MET A 50 6.70 -2.46 -16.20
N LYS A 51 7.72 -2.46 -15.33
CA LYS A 51 9.13 -2.54 -15.77
C LYS A 51 9.49 -3.89 -16.36
N VAL A 52 8.96 -4.99 -15.79
CA VAL A 52 9.21 -6.34 -16.29
C VAL A 52 8.51 -6.56 -17.64
N GLU A 53 7.30 -6.02 -17.83
CA GLU A 53 6.58 -6.07 -19.10
C GLU A 53 7.21 -5.19 -20.19
N GLU A 54 7.79 -4.03 -19.84
CA GLU A 54 8.55 -3.18 -20.78
C GLU A 54 9.84 -3.88 -21.24
N GLU A 55 10.61 -4.48 -20.32
CA GLU A 55 11.85 -5.19 -20.64
C GLU A 55 11.61 -6.46 -21.47
N GLU A 56 10.57 -7.26 -21.18
CA GLU A 56 10.24 -8.45 -21.99
C GLU A 56 9.76 -8.10 -23.39
N ASN A 57 8.97 -7.03 -23.54
CA ASN A 57 8.51 -6.57 -24.85
C ASN A 57 9.68 -6.05 -25.70
N ASP A 58 10.59 -5.28 -25.12
CA ASP A 58 11.79 -4.80 -25.83
C ASP A 58 12.70 -5.96 -26.26
N ILE A 59 12.92 -6.96 -25.40
CA ILE A 59 13.71 -8.16 -25.75
C ILE A 59 13.03 -8.98 -26.86
N SER A 60 11.69 -9.08 -26.83
CA SER A 60 10.90 -9.77 -27.85
C SER A 60 10.98 -9.06 -29.21
N LEU A 61 10.93 -7.72 -29.23
CA LEU A 61 11.06 -6.91 -30.43
C LEU A 61 12.46 -6.98 -31.05
N LEU A 62 13.51 -7.17 -30.24
CA LEU A 62 14.89 -7.27 -30.72
C LEU A 62 15.25 -8.65 -31.30
N ARG A 63 14.55 -9.73 -30.91
CA ARG A 63 14.80 -11.10 -31.43
C ARG A 63 14.06 -11.44 -32.73
N GLY A 64 13.23 -10.53 -33.24
CA GLY A 64 12.37 -10.75 -34.42
C GLY A 64 12.96 -10.42 -35.80
N ARG A 65 14.29 -10.32 -35.95
CA ARG A 65 14.98 -10.14 -37.24
C ARG A 65 16.11 -11.13 -37.45
#